data_AF-A0A067A1M4-F1
#
_entry.id   AF-A0A067A1M4-F1
#
_cell.length_a   1.000
_cell.length_b   1.000
_cell.length_c   1.000
_cell.angle_alpha   90.00
_cell.angle_beta   90.00
_cell.angle_gamma   90.00
#
_symmetry.space_group_name_H-M   'P 1'
#
loop_
_entity.id
_entity.type
_entity.pdbx_description
1 polymer ?
#
loop_
_entity_poly.entity_id
_entity_poly.type
_entity_poly.pdbx_seq_one_letter_code
_entity_poly.pdbx_strand_id
1 'polypeptide(L)'
;MPTKQHYESFESLGRDALDRITEINLRLESLSELIKKSQPKKPGAITLHLYSCGKDCLGCPHPSWLVWYSTKKGDDSVFLSYKTKTPLRKVKRSGDFKESSEKTKRLIKEAIELLQERSEIINMVSNLNKKLSAMGKVRKLKIIA
;
A
#
# COMPACT_ATOMS: atom_id res chain seq x y z
N MET A 1 -8.95 -5.21 -35.83
CA MET A 1 -8.96 -6.38 -34.92
C MET A 1 -7.69 -6.33 -34.08
N PRO A 2 -7.71 -6.60 -32.76
CA PRO A 2 -6.45 -6.85 -32.04
C PRO A 2 -5.79 -8.08 -32.66
N THR A 3 -4.52 -7.96 -33.03
CA THR A 3 -3.75 -9.08 -33.59
C THR A 3 -3.41 -10.07 -32.47
N LYS A 4 -3.04 -11.31 -32.82
CA LYS A 4 -2.51 -12.30 -31.86
C LYS A 4 -1.37 -11.70 -31.02
N GLN A 5 -0.52 -10.89 -31.65
CA GLN A 5 0.55 -10.14 -31.02
C GLN A 5 0.07 -9.16 -29.93
N HIS A 6 -1.09 -8.50 -30.11
CA HIS A 6 -1.67 -7.64 -29.07
C HIS A 6 -2.15 -8.43 -27.83
N TYR A 7 -2.63 -9.67 -28.02
CA TYR A 7 -3.02 -10.53 -26.90
C TYR A 7 -1.81 -11.01 -26.12
N GLU A 8 -0.75 -11.45 -26.80
CA GLU A 8 0.50 -11.89 -26.18
C GLU A 8 1.18 -10.76 -25.39
N SER A 9 1.22 -9.54 -25.94
CA SER A 9 1.75 -8.37 -25.22
C SER A 9 0.90 -8.03 -23.99
N PHE A 10 -0.41 -8.21 -24.05
CA PHE A 10 -1.31 -7.94 -22.92
C PHE A 10 -1.13 -8.96 -21.79
N GLU A 11 -1.02 -10.24 -22.12
CA GLU A 11 -0.74 -11.30 -21.13
C GLU A 11 0.62 -11.11 -20.46
N SER A 12 1.65 -10.70 -21.22
CA SER A 12 2.95 -10.36 -20.65
C SER A 12 2.84 -9.20 -19.65
N LEU A 13 2.21 -8.09 -20.06
CA LEU A 13 2.04 -6.92 -19.21
C LEU A 13 1.26 -7.25 -17.91
N GLY A 14 0.24 -8.11 -18.02
CA GLY A 14 -0.53 -8.57 -16.86
C GLY A 14 0.30 -9.39 -15.87
N ARG A 15 1.15 -10.30 -16.39
CA ARG A 15 2.09 -11.08 -15.56
C ARG A 15 3.12 -10.18 -14.89
N ASP A 16 3.79 -9.32 -15.66
CA ASP A 16 4.82 -8.42 -15.14
C ASP A 16 4.27 -7.48 -14.05
N ALA A 17 3.05 -6.98 -14.24
CA ALA A 17 2.36 -6.15 -13.25
C ALA A 17 2.02 -6.93 -11.96
N LEU A 18 1.60 -8.19 -12.08
CA LEU A 18 1.27 -9.04 -10.94
C LEU A 18 2.52 -9.43 -10.14
N ASP A 19 3.59 -9.80 -10.84
CA ASP A 19 4.87 -10.13 -10.24
C ASP A 19 5.42 -8.92 -9.48
N ARG A 20 5.38 -7.73 -10.11
CA ARG A 20 5.83 -6.50 -9.46
C ARG A 20 4.99 -6.12 -8.24
N ILE A 21 3.67 -6.25 -8.30
CA ILE A 21 2.80 -6.03 -7.13
C ILE A 21 3.15 -7.01 -6.01
N THR A 22 3.45 -8.26 -6.34
CA THR A 22 3.82 -9.29 -5.37
C THR A 22 5.12 -8.94 -4.66
N GLU A 23 6.15 -8.55 -5.42
CA GLU A 23 7.41 -8.06 -4.85
C GLU A 23 7.21 -6.86 -3.92
N ILE A 24 6.43 -5.87 -4.36
CA ILE A 24 6.13 -4.69 -3.56
C ILE A 24 5.43 -5.08 -2.27
N ASN A 25 4.44 -5.98 -2.32
CA ASN A 25 3.70 -6.42 -1.13
C ASN A 25 4.63 -7.10 -0.12
N LEU A 26 5.49 -8.03 -0.57
CA LEU A 26 6.47 -8.69 0.29
C LEU A 26 7.45 -7.70 0.92
N ARG A 27 7.87 -6.69 0.16
CA ARG A 27 8.74 -5.63 0.67
C ARG A 27 8.02 -4.74 1.69
N LEU A 28 6.75 -4.40 1.45
CA LEU A 28 5.94 -3.61 2.38
C LEU A 28 5.70 -4.34 3.71
N GLU A 29 5.49 -5.66 3.67
CA GLU A 29 5.40 -6.50 4.88
C GLU A 29 6.70 -6.45 5.68
N SER A 30 7.84 -6.61 4.99
CA SER A 30 9.16 -6.47 5.60
C SER A 30 9.37 -5.08 6.22
N LEU A 31 9.01 -4.01 5.50
CA LEU A 31 9.12 -2.63 5.97
C LEU A 31 8.21 -2.36 7.17
N SER A 32 6.99 -2.90 7.20
CA SER A 32 6.08 -2.81 8.35
C SER A 32 6.77 -3.33 9.63
N GLU A 33 7.40 -4.50 9.56
CA GLU A 33 8.10 -5.08 10.70
C GLU A 33 9.40 -4.35 11.05
N LEU A 34 10.16 -3.90 10.05
CA LEU A 34 11.37 -3.11 10.28
C LEU A 34 11.08 -1.76 10.94
N ILE A 35 10.01 -1.08 10.54
CA ILE A 35 9.56 0.19 11.13
C ILE A 35 9.14 -0.02 12.59
N LYS A 36 8.41 -1.10 12.88
CA LYS A 36 8.05 -1.45 14.28
C LYS A 36 9.31 -1.70 15.13
N LYS A 37 10.27 -2.47 14.60
CA LYS A 37 11.50 -2.84 15.31
C LYS A 37 12.50 -1.68 15.44
N SER A 38 12.47 -0.69 14.55
CA SER A 38 13.47 0.38 14.55
C SER A 38 13.28 1.39 15.67
N GLN A 39 12.11 1.43 16.31
CA GLN A 39 11.71 2.47 17.25
C GLN A 39 11.37 1.92 18.65
N PRO A 40 11.46 2.74 19.70
CA PRO A 40 10.97 2.38 21.03
C PRO A 40 9.46 2.06 21.04
N LYS A 41 9.05 1.09 21.88
CA LYS A 41 7.64 0.77 22.17
C LYS A 41 7.01 1.83 23.10
N LYS A 42 6.89 3.06 22.62
CA LYS A 42 6.43 4.23 23.40
C LYS A 42 5.45 5.09 22.59
N PRO A 43 4.68 5.99 23.26
CA PRO A 43 3.82 6.94 22.57
C PRO A 43 4.63 7.78 21.56
N GLY A 44 4.10 7.93 20.35
CA GLY A 44 4.77 8.56 19.22
C GLY A 44 5.36 7.58 18.21
N ALA A 45 5.40 6.29 18.50
CA ALA A 45 5.78 5.26 17.54
C ALA A 45 4.81 5.23 16.34
N ILE A 46 5.33 4.93 15.15
CA ILE A 46 4.58 4.91 13.89
C ILE A 46 4.62 3.53 13.28
N THR A 47 3.50 3.02 12.81
CA THR A 47 3.47 1.69 12.15
C THR A 47 2.77 1.76 10.81
N LEU A 48 3.27 1.00 9.83
CA LEU A 48 2.54 0.67 8.62
C LEU A 48 1.67 -0.55 8.92
N HIS A 49 0.37 -0.36 9.00
CA HIS A 49 -0.59 -1.46 9.13
C HIS A 49 -1.04 -1.92 7.74
N LEU A 50 -0.88 -3.21 7.45
CA LEU A 50 -1.32 -3.84 6.21
C LEU A 50 -2.46 -4.79 6.55
N TYR A 51 -3.63 -4.61 5.91
CA TYR A 51 -4.81 -5.43 6.19
C TYR A 51 -5.53 -5.87 4.91
N SER A 52 -6.19 -7.02 4.98
CA SER A 52 -7.10 -7.49 3.93
C SER A 52 -8.50 -6.91 4.15
N CYS A 53 -9.20 -6.56 3.07
CA CYS A 53 -10.58 -6.03 3.14
C CYS A 53 -11.65 -7.04 2.70
N GLY A 54 -11.28 -8.27 2.32
CA GLY A 54 -12.21 -9.32 1.89
C GLY A 54 -11.88 -9.89 0.51
N LYS A 55 -12.83 -10.65 -0.05
CA LYS A 55 -12.71 -11.27 -1.37
C LYS A 55 -12.80 -10.22 -2.48
N ASP A 56 -12.13 -10.49 -3.61
CA ASP A 56 -12.19 -9.72 -4.87
C ASP A 56 -11.63 -8.30 -4.84
N CYS A 57 -10.78 -7.96 -3.86
CA CYS A 57 -10.05 -6.70 -3.87
C CYS A 57 -8.75 -6.79 -4.68
N LEU A 58 -8.71 -6.11 -5.83
CA LEU A 58 -7.50 -5.97 -6.67
C LEU A 58 -6.35 -5.21 -5.99
N GLY A 59 -6.64 -4.51 -4.89
CA GLY A 59 -5.72 -3.61 -4.22
C GLY A 59 -5.31 -4.04 -2.81
N CYS A 60 -5.44 -5.33 -2.47
CA CYS A 60 -4.95 -5.87 -1.20
C CYS A 60 -3.43 -6.17 -1.23
N PRO A 61 -2.71 -6.06 -0.09
CA PRO A 61 -3.18 -5.54 1.20
C PRO A 61 -3.36 -4.01 1.18
N HIS A 62 -4.26 -3.50 2.02
CA HIS A 62 -4.47 -2.06 2.19
C HIS A 62 -3.53 -1.47 3.24
N PRO A 63 -2.80 -0.40 2.91
CA PRO A 63 -1.93 0.29 3.85
C PRO A 63 -2.69 1.29 4.73
N SER A 64 -2.32 1.37 5.99
CA SER A 64 -2.73 2.43 6.89
C SER A 64 -1.59 2.82 7.82
N TRP A 65 -1.18 4.09 7.79
CA TRP A 65 -0.21 4.61 8.74
C TRP A 65 -0.88 4.94 10.05
N LEU A 66 -0.37 4.36 11.13
CA LEU A 66 -0.88 4.55 12.49
C LEU A 66 0.19 5.20 13.35
N VAL A 67 -0.23 6.12 14.22
CA VAL A 67 0.62 6.72 15.25
C VAL A 67 0.08 6.30 16.60
N TRP A 68 0.94 5.71 17.43
CA TRP A 68 0.60 5.24 18.75
C TRP A 68 0.63 6.38 19.77
N TYR A 69 -0.31 6.37 20.70
CA TYR A 69 -0.36 7.30 21.81
C TYR A 69 -0.88 6.59 23.06
N SER A 70 -0.56 7.16 24.21
CA SER A 70 -1.12 6.70 25.49
C SER A 70 -2.20 7.66 25.93
N THR A 71 -3.30 7.12 26.44
CA THR A 71 -4.35 7.88 27.13
C THR A 71 -4.62 7.24 28.49
N LYS A 72 -5.07 8.02 29.47
CA LYS A 72 -5.57 7.46 30.73
C LYS A 72 -7.02 7.03 30.57
N LYS A 73 -7.38 5.89 31.18
CA LYS A 73 -8.76 5.42 31.32
C LYS A 73 -8.95 4.99 32.77
N GLY A 74 -9.42 5.92 33.61
CA GLY A 74 -9.34 5.78 35.06
C GLY A 74 -7.88 5.88 35.52
N ASP A 75 -7.46 4.93 36.35
CA ASP A 75 -6.08 4.85 36.85
C ASP A 75 -5.11 4.17 35.86
N ASP A 76 -5.63 3.47 34.86
CA ASP A 76 -4.83 2.72 33.89
C ASP A 76 -4.43 3.55 32.66
N SER A 77 -3.22 3.28 32.14
CA SER A 77 -2.77 3.79 30.84
C SER A 77 -3.12 2.81 29.71
N VAL A 78 -3.86 3.27 28.70
CA VAL A 78 -4.22 2.48 27.51
C VAL A 78 -3.46 2.99 26.30
N PHE A 79 -2.90 2.06 25.52
CA PHE A 79 -2.27 2.36 24.22
C PHE A 79 -3.31 2.32 23.11
N LEU A 80 -3.46 3.45 22.43
CA LEU A 80 -4.34 3.61 21.28
C LEU A 80 -3.52 4.06 20.06
N SER A 81 -4.14 4.00 18.89
CA SER A 81 -3.53 4.50 17.66
C SER A 81 -4.51 5.33 16.85
N TYR A 82 -3.98 6.32 16.12
CA TYR A 82 -4.77 7.11 15.17
C TYR A 82 -4.14 7.08 13.78
N LYS A 83 -4.98 7.19 12.75
CA LYS A 83 -4.54 7.19 11.35
C LYS A 83 -3.84 8.51 11.00
N THR A 84 -2.78 8.43 10.20
CA THR A 84 -2.13 9.61 9.62
C THR A 84 -1.95 9.45 8.11
N LYS A 85 -2.02 10.57 7.39
CA LYS A 85 -1.66 10.62 5.96
C LYS A 85 -0.22 11.10 5.73
N THR A 86 0.44 11.60 6.78
CA THR A 86 1.76 12.24 6.69
C THR A 86 2.74 11.63 7.71
N PRO A 87 3.06 10.32 7.60
CA PRO A 87 3.86 9.61 8.60
C PRO A 87 5.24 10.24 8.83
N LEU A 88 5.89 10.76 7.79
CA LEU A 88 7.20 11.44 7.91
C LEU A 88 7.17 12.65 8.84
N ARG A 89 6.06 13.40 8.89
CA ARG A 89 5.89 14.56 9.78
C ARG A 89 5.68 14.13 11.23
N LYS A 90 5.30 12.88 11.46
CA LYS A 90 5.01 12.34 12.79
C LYS A 90 6.23 11.70 13.44
N VAL A 91 7.31 11.44 12.68
CA VAL A 91 8.53 10.81 13.23
C VAL A 91 9.13 11.71 14.30
N LYS A 92 9.18 11.19 15.54
CA LYS A 92 9.83 11.85 16.67
C LYS A 92 11.35 11.89 16.46
N ARG A 93 11.96 13.02 16.86
CA ARG A 93 13.40 13.30 16.68
C ARG A 93 14.13 13.58 18.00
N SER A 94 13.42 13.44 19.12
CA SER A 94 13.89 13.77 20.47
C SER A 94 13.60 12.63 21.44
N GLY A 95 14.22 12.71 22.62
CA GLY A 95 14.13 11.67 23.66
C GLY A 95 14.61 10.31 23.14
N ASP A 96 13.92 9.25 23.56
CA ASP A 96 14.25 7.86 23.22
C ASP A 96 14.20 7.57 21.72
N PHE A 97 13.54 8.42 20.93
CA PHE A 97 13.44 8.24 19.48
C PHE A 97 14.63 8.81 18.70
N LYS A 98 15.47 9.65 19.34
CA LYS A 98 16.54 10.41 18.68
C LYS A 98 17.42 9.53 17.78
N GLU A 99 17.95 8.44 18.33
CA GLU A 99 18.86 7.52 17.63
C GLU A 99 18.18 6.76 16.49
N SER A 100 16.92 6.35 16.69
CA SER A 100 16.14 5.63 15.68
C SER A 100 15.57 6.51 14.56
N SER A 101 15.50 7.83 14.77
CA SER A 101 14.66 8.72 13.98
C SER A 101 15.00 8.73 12.49
N GLU A 102 16.29 8.78 12.14
CA GLU A 102 16.73 8.78 10.75
C GLU A 102 16.51 7.42 10.07
N LYS A 103 16.77 6.31 10.78
CA LYS A 103 16.49 4.97 10.27
C LYS A 103 14.99 4.80 9.98
N THR A 104 14.14 5.18 10.94
CA THR A 104 12.68 5.11 10.79
C THR A 104 12.19 5.99 9.63
N LYS A 105 12.74 7.20 9.45
CA LYS A 105 12.41 8.05 8.28
C LYS A 105 12.76 7.38 6.96
N ARG A 106 13.95 6.77 6.84
CA ARG A 106 14.37 6.09 5.60
C ARG A 106 13.42 4.95 5.25
N LEU A 107 13.07 4.11 6.22
CA LEU A 107 12.11 3.02 6.03
C LEU A 107 10.72 3.52 5.62
N ILE A 108 10.24 4.60 6.24
CA ILE A 108 8.95 5.21 5.88
C ILE A 108 8.99 5.80 4.46
N LYS A 109 10.09 6.44 4.06
CA LYS A 109 10.25 6.97 2.69
C LYS A 109 10.15 5.86 1.65
N GLU A 110 10.91 4.79 1.85
CA GLU A 110 10.89 3.63 0.97
C GLU A 110 9.47 3.03 0.86
N ALA A 111 8.77 2.90 1.99
CA ALA A 111 7.39 2.42 1.98
C ALA A 111 6.45 3.36 1.22
N ILE A 112 6.63 4.69 1.31
CA ILE A 112 5.82 5.65 0.56
C ILE A 112 6.05 5.51 -0.95
N GLU A 113 7.31 5.39 -1.38
CA GLU A 113 7.68 5.22 -2.78
C GLU A 113 7.06 3.94 -3.37
N LEU A 114 7.18 2.82 -2.65
CA LEU A 114 6.57 1.55 -3.04
C LEU A 114 5.04 1.60 -3.08
N LEU A 115 4.41 2.29 -2.12
CA LEU A 115 2.95 2.46 -2.12
C LEU A 115 2.47 3.30 -3.30
N GLN A 116 3.25 4.31 -3.70
CA GLN A 116 2.97 5.11 -4.87
C GLN A 116 3.08 4.27 -6.14
N GLU A 117 4.20 3.58 -6.34
CA GLU A 117 4.41 2.69 -7.48
C GLU A 117 3.29 1.65 -7.61
N ARG A 118 2.95 0.99 -6.50
CA ARG A 118 1.84 0.03 -6.44
C ARG A 118 0.50 0.64 -6.84
N SER A 119 0.21 1.86 -6.38
CA SER A 119 -1.02 2.58 -6.75
C SER A 119 -1.07 2.87 -8.26
N GLU A 120 0.06 3.26 -8.84
CA GLU A 120 0.17 3.52 -10.29
C GLU A 120 -0.09 2.24 -11.10
N ILE A 121 0.48 1.10 -10.71
CA ILE A 121 0.24 -0.20 -11.36
C ILE A 121 -1.25 -0.60 -11.25
N ILE A 122 -1.84 -0.54 -10.05
CA ILE A 122 -3.26 -0.88 -9.85
C ILE A 122 -4.16 0.01 -10.71
N ASN A 123 -3.89 1.31 -10.77
CA ASN A 123 -4.67 2.25 -11.58
C ASN A 123 -4.55 1.95 -13.08
N MET A 124 -3.35 1.60 -13.54
CA MET A 124 -3.10 1.20 -14.93
C MET A 124 -3.93 -0.04 -15.30
N VAL A 125 -3.84 -1.11 -14.49
CA VAL A 125 -4.57 -2.36 -14.70
C VAL A 125 -6.09 -2.14 -14.64
N SER A 126 -6.56 -1.36 -13.67
CA SER A 126 -7.98 -1.00 -13.54
C SER A 126 -8.50 -0.24 -14.76
N ASN A 127 -7.73 0.71 -15.27
CA ASN A 127 -8.08 1.47 -16.48
C ASN A 127 -8.09 0.60 -17.74
N LEU A 128 -7.14 -0.31 -17.88
CA LEU A 128 -7.11 -1.28 -18.98
C LEU A 128 -8.35 -2.18 -18.94
N ASN A 129 -8.70 -2.72 -17.77
CA ASN A 129 -9.88 -3.57 -17.62
C ASN A 129 -11.18 -2.84 -17.98
N LYS A 130 -11.32 -1.56 -17.57
CA LYS A 130 -12.46 -0.72 -17.96
C LYS A 130 -12.55 -0.52 -19.46
N LYS A 131 -11.43 -0.22 -20.14
CA LYS A 131 -11.38 -0.03 -21.60
C LYS A 131 -11.77 -1.31 -22.34
N LEU A 132 -11.24 -2.47 -21.93
CA LEU A 132 -11.58 -3.77 -22.52
C LEU A 132 -13.07 -4.11 -22.34
N SER A 133 -13.60 -3.88 -21.15
CA SER A 133 -15.03 -4.10 -20.85
C SER A 133 -15.94 -3.22 -21.73
N ALA A 134 -15.57 -1.95 -21.92
CA ALA A 134 -16.31 -1.05 -22.80
C ALA A 134 -16.27 -1.50 -24.27
N MET A 135 -15.11 -1.91 -24.78
CA MET A 135 -14.97 -2.42 -26.14
C MET A 135 -15.76 -3.72 -26.38
N GLY A 136 -15.83 -4.62 -25.38
CA GLY A 136 -16.65 -5.83 -25.43
C GLY A 136 -18.16 -5.54 -25.47
N LYS A 137 -18.63 -4.52 -24.72
CA LYS A 137 -20.03 -4.08 -24.73
C LYS A 137 -20.44 -3.45 -26.07
N VAL A 138 -19.57 -2.63 -26.66
CA VAL A 138 -19.83 -2.01 -27.98
C VAL A 138 -19.98 -3.06 -29.09
N ARG A 139 -19.26 -4.20 -29.00
CA ARG A 139 -19.40 -5.30 -29.96
C ARG A 139 -20.73 -6.05 -29.84
N LYS A 140 -21.25 -6.28 -28.64
CA LYS A 140 -22.57 -6.91 -28.47
C LYS A 140 -23.71 -6.09 -29.05
N LEU A 141 -23.61 -4.75 -29.03
CA LEU A 141 -24.63 -3.87 -29.60
C LEU A 141 -24.59 -3.81 -31.14
N LYS A 142 -23.43 -4.02 -31.77
CA LYS A 142 -23.29 -4.02 -33.24
C LYS A 142 -23.64 -5.34 -33.93
N ILE A 143 -23.86 -6.42 -33.18
CA ILE A 143 -24.26 -7.74 -33.72
C ILE A 143 -25.79 -7.90 -33.71
N ILE A 144 -26.52 -6.98 -33.08
CA ILE A 144 -27.99 -6.98 -32.97
C ILE A 144 -28.58 -5.79 -33.77
N ALA A 145 -27.91 -5.37 -34.85
CA ALA A 145 -28.39 -4.32 -35.75
C ALA A 145 -28.30 -4.80 -37.19
#